data_AF-A0A7C4BVP2-F1
#
_entry.id   AF-A0A7C4BVP2-F1
#
_cell.length_a   1.000
_cell.length_b   1.000
_cell.length_c   1.000
_cell.angle_alpha   90.00
_cell.angle_beta   90.00
_cell.angle_gamma   90.00
#
_symmetry.space_group_name_H-M   'P 1'
#
loop_
_entity.id
_entity.type
_entity.pdbx_description
1 polymer ?
#
loop_
_entity_poly.entity_id
_entity_poly.type
_entity_poly.pdbx_seq_one_letter_code
_entity_poly.pdbx_strand_id
1 'polypeptide(L)' 'MTEFIRVGPFKVRVRLPADVRGRRAQMLVAGGRVGVRRRREEVEFVVQSVLDHEVVVLE' A
#
# COMPACT_ATOMS: atom_id res chain seq x y z
N MET A 1 4.48 29.00 -4.28
CA MET A 1 5.31 27.78 -4.31
C MET A 1 4.70 26.83 -3.31
N THR A 2 4.20 25.68 -3.75
CA THR A 2 3.57 24.71 -2.84
C THR A 2 4.67 23.78 -2.35
N GLU A 3 4.89 23.73 -1.04
CA GLU A 3 5.82 22.80 -0.42
C GLU A 3 5.06 21.52 -0.04
N PHE A 4 5.57 20.36 -0.45
CA PHE A 4 5.03 19.06 -0.06
C PHE A 4 5.73 18.56 1.20
N ILE A 5 4.95 18.04 2.13
CA ILE A 5 5.47 17.37 3.33
C ILE A 5 5.11 15.89 3.28
N ARG A 6 6.02 15.04 3.78
CA ARG A 6 5.74 13.61 3.92
C ARG A 6 4.68 13.38 4.99
N VAL A 7 3.63 12.66 4.65
CA VAL A 7 2.55 12.28 5.58
C VAL A 7 2.51 10.77 5.73
N GLY A 8 2.32 10.29 6.95
CA GLY A 8 2.27 8.87 7.30
C GLY A 8 2.64 8.64 8.77
N PRO A 9 2.73 7.38 9.23
CA PRO A 9 2.47 6.16 8.46
C PRO A 9 0.98 5.89 8.24
N PHE A 10 0.64 5.35 7.06
CA PHE A 10 -0.71 4.92 6.74
C PHE A 10 -0.83 3.40 6.92
N LYS A 11 -1.70 2.98 7.85
CA LYS A 11 -2.14 1.59 7.92
C LYS A 11 -3.27 1.38 6.91
N VAL A 12 -2.97 0.67 5.83
CA VAL A 12 -3.92 0.40 4.75
C VAL A 12 -4.54 -0.98 4.96
N ARG A 13 -5.86 -1.07 4.79
CA ARG A 13 -6.59 -2.34 4.75
C ARG A 13 -7.49 -2.35 3.53
N VAL A 14 -7.41 -3.40 2.73
CA VAL A 14 -8.20 -3.56 1.51
C VAL A 14 -8.88 -4.91 1.55
N ARG A 15 -10.19 -4.94 1.32
CA ARG A 15 -10.91 -6.19 1.04
C ARG A 15 -10.66 -6.57 -0.41
N LEU A 16 -10.16 -7.77 -0.62
CA LEU A 16 -9.85 -8.31 -1.94
C LEU A 16 -11.06 -9.05 -2.51
N PRO A 17 -11.30 -8.94 -3.82
CA PRO A 17 -12.20 -9.85 -4.51
C PRO A 17 -11.62 -11.28 -4.49
N ALA A 18 -12.49 -12.27 -4.69
CA ALA A 18 -12.17 -13.69 -4.48
C ALA A 18 -11.05 -14.22 -5.38
N ASP A 19 -10.84 -13.60 -6.54
CA ASP A 19 -9.84 -13.95 -7.55
C ASP A 19 -8.46 -13.32 -7.31
N VAL A 20 -8.33 -12.38 -6.38
CA VAL A 20 -7.05 -11.71 -6.08
C VAL A 20 -6.36 -12.35 -4.86
N ARG A 21 -5.17 -12.91 -5.11
CA ARG A 21 -4.34 -13.56 -4.08
C ARG A 21 -3.72 -12.55 -3.13
N GLY A 22 -3.29 -11.38 -3.60
CA GLY A 22 -2.80 -10.26 -2.78
C GLY A 22 -1.72 -10.67 -1.78
N ARG A 23 -0.76 -11.47 -2.23
CA ARG A 23 0.38 -11.93 -1.43
C ARG A 23 1.55 -10.97 -1.50
N ARG A 24 1.59 -10.09 -2.49
CA ARG A 24 2.60 -9.03 -2.62
C ARG A 24 1.92 -7.68 -2.81
N ALA A 25 2.58 -6.64 -2.33
CA ALA A 25 2.21 -5.25 -2.55
C ALA A 25 3.42 -4.49 -3.10
N GLN A 26 3.30 -4.00 -4.33
CA GLN A 26 4.35 -3.28 -5.04
C GLN A 26 4.02 -1.79 -5.02
N MET A 27 4.95 -0.97 -4.53
CA MET A 27 4.87 0.49 -4.66
C MET A 27 5.39 0.89 -6.03
N LEU A 28 4.62 1.71 -6.75
CA LEU A 28 4.99 2.14 -8.11
C LEU A 28 5.72 3.47 -8.12
N VAL A 29 5.43 4.37 -7.17
CA VAL A 29 6.03 5.71 -7.14
C VAL A 29 7.31 5.70 -6.33
N ALA A 30 7.24 5.26 -5.07
CA ALA A 30 8.44 5.08 -4.25
C ALA A 30 9.30 3.87 -4.68
N GLY A 31 8.72 2.95 -5.46
CA GLY A 31 9.37 1.70 -5.85
C GLY A 31 9.48 0.68 -4.70
N GLY A 32 9.85 -0.55 -5.03
CA GLY A 32 10.01 -1.62 -4.04
C GLY A 32 8.70 -2.25 -3.54
N ARG A 33 8.83 -3.11 -2.52
CA ARG A 33 7.73 -3.93 -2.00
C ARG A 33 7.46 -3.62 -0.54
N VAL A 34 6.19 -3.65 -0.16
CA VAL A 34 5.75 -3.58 1.24
C VAL A 34 5.25 -4.95 1.70
N GLY A 35 5.58 -5.31 2.94
CA GLY A 35 5.11 -6.54 3.56
C GLY A 35 3.59 -6.52 3.72
N VAL A 36 2.93 -7.61 3.30
CA VAL A 36 1.47 -7.76 3.37
C VAL A 36 1.11 -8.80 4.41
N ARG A 37 0.15 -8.47 5.28
CA ARG A 37 -0.50 -9.42 6.19
C ARG A 37 -1.89 -9.74 5.66
N ARG A 38 -2.13 -10.98 5.26
CA ARG A 38 -3.46 -11.44 4.85
C ARG A 38 -4.31 -11.88 6.05
N ARG A 39 -5.58 -11.47 6.06
CA ARG A 39 -6.62 -11.87 7.03
C ARG A 39 -7.91 -12.20 6.28
N ARG A 40 -8.14 -13.47 5.97
CA ARG A 40 -9.31 -13.94 5.19
C ARG A 40 -9.41 -13.23 3.82
N GLU A 41 -10.39 -12.35 3.68
CA GLU A 41 -10.68 -11.55 2.48
C GLU A 41 -10.02 -10.17 2.53
N GLU A 42 -9.24 -9.86 3.56
CA GLU A 42 -8.56 -8.57 3.71
C GLU A 42 -7.04 -8.74 3.64
N VAL A 43 -6.38 -7.71 3.12
CA VAL A 43 -4.94 -7.52 3.24
C VAL A 43 -4.66 -6.24 3.99
N GLU A 44 -3.69 -6.31 4.89
CA GLU A 44 -3.19 -5.17 5.66
C GLU A 44 -1.72 -4.93 5.32
N PHE A 45 -1.34 -3.67 5.12
CA PHE A 45 0.05 -3.24 4.94
C PHE A 45 0.24 -1.80 5.44
N VAL A 46 1.50 -1.36 5.55
CA VAL A 46 1.82 0.00 6.03
C VAL A 46 2.63 0.75 4.99
N VAL A 47 2.10 1.88 4.52
CA VAL A 47 2.86 2.85 3.72
C VAL A 47 3.49 3.85 4.69
N GLN A 48 4.81 3.85 4.80
CA GLN A 48 5.51 4.64 5.83
C GLN A 48 5.31 6.14 5.66
N SER A 49 5.34 6.63 4.43
CA SER A 49 5.05 8.02 4.12
C SER A 49 4.70 8.21 2.64
N VAL A 50 3.88 9.21 2.35
CA VAL A 50 3.59 9.71 0.99
C VAL A 50 3.98 11.20 0.95
N LEU A 51 4.76 11.62 -0.05
CA LEU A 51 5.11 13.02 -0.26
C LEU A 51 4.03 13.77 -1.06
N ASP A 52 3.55 13.13 -2.12
CA ASP A 52 2.54 13.69 -3.02
C ASP A 52 1.47 12.62 -3.30
N HIS A 53 1.86 11.52 -3.94
CA HIS A 53 1.00 10.37 -4.18
C HIS A 53 1.77 9.05 -4.12
N GLU A 54 1.05 7.95 -3.97
CA GLU A 54 1.59 6.59 -4.08
C GLU A 54 0.54 5.67 -4.71
N VAL A 55 0.99 4.71 -5.51
CA VAL A 55 0.14 3.68 -6.11
C VAL A 55 0.67 2.33 -5.70
N VAL A 56 -0.18 1.54 -5.03
CA VAL A 56 0.17 0.19 -4.58
C VAL A 56 -0.61 -0.85 -5.38
N VAL A 57 0.12 -1.75 -6.06
CA VAL A 57 -0.45 -2.88 -6.79
C VAL A 57 -0.44 -4.11 -5.89
N LEU A 58 -1.57 -4.80 -5.79
CA LEU A 58 -1.74 -6.05 -5.05
C LEU A 58 -1.80 -7.23 -6.02
N GLU A 59 -0.95 -8.24 -5.82
CA GLU A 59 -0.83 -9.45 -6.66
C GLU A 59 -0.77 -10.74 -5.83
#